data_AF-A0A8J5BWB6-F1
#
_entry.id   AF-A0A8J5BWB6-F1
#
_cell.length_a   1.000
_cell.length_b   1.000
_cell.length_c   1.000
_cell.angle_alpha   90.00
_cell.angle_beta   90.00
_cell.angle_gamma   90.00
#
_symmetry.space_group_name_H-M   'P 1'
#
loop_
_entity.id
_entity.type
_entity.pdbx_description
1 polymer ?
#
loop_
_entity_poly.entity_id
_entity_poly.type
_entity_poly.pdbx_seq_one_letter_code
_entity_poly.pdbx_strand_id
1 'polypeptide(L)'
;MTDARKLVEEFRRSGKFDEMRREALAKFKESDLHGDIRQQIQEIVDKEIESQPQVLSRGRGKSAALIEGAINRSSGKDSVYTKVDGYVDGAIDEGLEQKIQEVLQGMVGGDEVKIETTNADKESADQTESIPDTKSVSETTAEPKQDSTDDVPMTE
;
A
#
# COMPACT_ATOMS: atom_id res chain seq x y z
N MET A 1 11.29 22.42 -36.07
CA MET A 1 10.17 22.44 -35.11
C MET A 1 10.13 21.08 -34.44
N THR A 2 10.51 21.00 -33.18
CA THR A 2 10.42 19.77 -32.38
C THR A 2 8.94 19.49 -32.12
N ASP A 3 8.47 18.29 -32.44
CA ASP A 3 7.09 17.88 -32.19
C ASP A 3 6.90 17.68 -30.68
N ALA A 4 5.96 18.43 -30.09
CA ALA A 4 5.66 18.36 -28.66
C ALA A 4 5.34 16.93 -28.20
N ARG A 5 4.74 16.10 -29.07
CA ARG A 5 4.46 14.69 -28.74
C ARG A 5 5.74 13.87 -28.59
N LYS A 6 6.71 14.08 -29.49
CA LYS A 6 8.01 13.39 -29.43
C LYS A 6 8.79 13.77 -28.18
N LEU A 7 8.74 15.05 -27.82
CA LEU A 7 9.39 15.55 -26.61
C LEU A 7 8.78 14.95 -25.34
N VAL A 8 7.45 14.78 -25.28
CA VAL A 8 6.79 14.06 -24.17
C VAL A 8 7.18 12.58 -24.14
N GLU A 9 7.29 11.92 -25.29
CA GLU A 9 7.73 10.52 -25.34
C GLU A 9 9.18 10.35 -24.90
N GLU A 10 10.08 11.23 -25.32
CA GLU A 10 11.48 11.25 -24.88
C GLU A 10 11.60 11.54 -23.39
N PHE A 11 10.83 12.50 -22.89
CA PHE A 11 10.76 12.81 -21.47
C PHE A 11 10.30 11.59 -20.65
N ARG A 12 9.26 10.89 -21.08
CA ARG A 12 8.79 9.66 -20.40
C ARG A 12 9.83 8.54 -20.48
N ARG A 13 10.53 8.40 -21.60
CA ARG A 13 11.61 7.41 -21.79
C ARG A 13 12.87 7.72 -20.99
N SER A 14 13.12 8.99 -20.65
CA SER A 14 14.30 9.41 -19.90
C SER A 14 14.33 8.91 -18.45
N GLY A 15 13.21 8.40 -17.92
CA GLY A 15 13.08 7.98 -16.52
C GLY A 15 12.95 9.15 -15.52
N LYS A 16 13.10 10.41 -15.98
CA LYS A 16 12.98 11.60 -15.12
C LYS A 16 11.60 11.75 -14.50
N PHE A 17 10.54 11.33 -15.20
CA PHE A 17 9.19 11.29 -14.64
C PHE A 17 9.12 10.40 -13.38
N ASP A 18 9.70 9.20 -13.44
CA ASP A 18 9.68 8.27 -12.31
C ASP A 18 10.56 8.73 -11.15
N GLU A 19 11.69 9.37 -11.46
CA GLU A 19 12.56 10.00 -10.46
C GLU A 19 11.81 11.09 -9.68
N MET A 20 11.16 12.02 -10.39
CA MET A 20 10.37 13.07 -9.75
C MET A 20 9.17 12.53 -8.98
N ARG A 21 8.48 11.51 -9.51
CA ARG A 21 7.39 10.83 -8.78
C ARG A 21 7.87 10.24 -7.46
N ARG A 22 9.06 9.63 -7.45
CA ARG A 22 9.66 9.05 -6.25
C ARG A 22 10.07 10.14 -5.24
N GLU A 23 10.64 11.24 -5.72
CA GLU A 23 11.00 12.39 -4.88
C GLU A 23 9.76 13.02 -4.24
N ALA A 24 8.69 13.23 -5.01
CA ALA A 24 7.43 13.75 -4.50
C ALA A 24 6.84 12.84 -3.41
N LEU A 25 6.88 11.51 -3.62
CA LEU A 25 6.44 10.55 -2.61
C LEU A 25 7.31 10.60 -1.33
N ALA A 26 8.62 10.78 -1.46
CA ALA A 26 9.51 10.90 -0.32
C ALA A 26 9.20 12.16 0.51
N LYS A 27 9.08 13.31 -0.17
CA LYS A 27 8.69 14.58 0.46
C LYS A 27 7.33 14.52 1.13
N PHE A 28 6.36 13.86 0.48
CA PHE A 28 5.05 13.63 1.09
C PHE A 28 5.17 12.88 2.41
N LYS A 29 5.95 11.78 2.45
CA LYS A 29 6.12 10.97 3.67
C LYS A 29 6.76 11.76 4.83
N GLU A 30 7.60 12.74 4.52
CA GLU A 30 8.25 13.64 5.47
C GLU A 30 7.37 14.83 5.87
N SER A 31 6.30 15.11 5.13
CA SER A 31 5.40 16.24 5.39
C SER A 31 4.50 16.04 6.60
N ASP A 32 4.13 17.14 7.25
CA ASP A 32 3.16 17.15 8.36
C ASP A 32 1.80 16.58 7.91
N LEU A 33 1.40 16.85 6.66
CA LEU A 33 0.16 16.35 6.10
C LEU A 33 0.08 14.81 6.09
N HIS A 34 1.20 14.12 5.86
CA HIS A 34 1.24 12.66 5.96
C HIS A 34 1.01 12.17 7.40
N GLY A 35 1.46 12.94 8.40
CA GLY A 35 1.11 12.73 9.80
C GLY A 35 -0.39 12.90 10.04
N ASP A 36 -0.95 14.03 9.60
CA ASP A 36 -2.37 14.36 9.74
C ASP A 36 -3.29 13.33 9.08
N ILE A 37 -2.94 12.87 7.88
CA ILE A 37 -3.70 11.83 7.16
C ILE A 37 -3.65 10.51 7.93
N ARG A 38 -2.48 10.11 8.46
CA ARG A 38 -2.39 8.88 9.26
C ARG A 38 -3.24 8.97 10.53
N GLN A 39 -3.22 10.10 11.21
CA GLN A 39 -4.05 10.34 12.39
C GLN A 39 -5.54 10.27 12.04
N GLN A 40 -5.95 10.91 10.94
CA GLN A 40 -7.33 10.86 10.48
C GLN A 40 -7.78 9.45 10.09
N ILE A 41 -6.93 8.67 9.41
CA ILE A 41 -7.22 7.27 9.09
C ILE A 41 -7.37 6.46 10.39
N GLN A 42 -6.50 6.66 11.37
CA GLN A 42 -6.59 6.00 12.67
C GLN A 42 -7.93 6.28 13.35
N GLU A 43 -8.37 7.54 13.37
CA GLU A 43 -9.66 7.92 13.96
C GLU A 43 -10.86 7.29 13.23
N ILE A 44 -10.79 7.18 11.90
CA ILE A 44 -11.83 6.50 11.11
C ILE A 44 -11.85 5.00 11.45
N VAL A 45 -10.68 4.38 11.55
CA VAL A 45 -10.52 2.96 11.91
C VAL A 45 -11.05 2.69 13.31
N ASP A 46 -10.70 3.53 14.30
CA ASP A 46 -11.13 3.37 15.68
C ASP A 46 -12.65 3.44 15.80
N LYS A 47 -13.28 4.43 15.13
CA LYS A 47 -14.75 4.53 15.05
C LYS A 47 -15.39 3.32 14.38
N GLU A 48 -14.78 2.80 13.31
CA GLU A 48 -15.29 1.62 12.61
C GLU A 48 -15.15 0.36 13.47
N ILE A 49 -14.07 0.22 14.27
CA ILE A 49 -13.90 -0.88 15.22
C ILE A 49 -14.92 -0.80 16.35
N GLU A 50 -15.16 0.39 16.91
CA GLU A 50 -16.20 0.61 17.93
C GLU A 50 -17.59 0.25 17.39
N SER A 51 -17.89 0.61 16.14
CA SER A 51 -19.15 0.25 15.49
C SER A 51 -19.23 -1.23 15.11
N GLN A 52 -18.10 -1.82 14.70
CA GLN A 52 -18.00 -3.16 14.13
C GLN A 52 -16.77 -3.91 14.65
N PRO A 53 -16.80 -4.44 15.89
CA PRO A 53 -15.64 -5.11 16.50
C PRO A 53 -15.13 -6.33 15.71
N GLN A 54 -16.03 -6.99 14.97
CA GLN A 54 -15.71 -8.13 14.09
C GLN A 54 -14.73 -7.80 12.95
N VAL A 55 -14.42 -6.53 12.68
CA VAL A 55 -13.40 -6.15 11.69
C VAL A 55 -12.02 -6.68 12.09
N LEU A 56 -11.73 -6.77 13.39
CA LEU A 56 -10.44 -7.26 13.90
C LEU A 56 -10.28 -8.78 13.84
N SER A 57 -11.39 -9.52 13.90
CA SER A 57 -11.37 -10.99 13.82
C SER A 57 -11.40 -11.52 12.37
N ARG A 58 -11.51 -10.63 11.39
CA ARG A 58 -11.48 -10.98 9.97
C ARG A 58 -10.05 -11.06 9.44
N GLY A 59 -9.89 -11.76 8.31
CA GLY A 59 -8.61 -11.79 7.60
C GLY A 59 -8.20 -10.40 7.10
N ARG A 60 -6.90 -10.11 7.15
CA ARG A 60 -6.29 -8.78 6.86
C ARG A 60 -6.86 -8.11 5.60
N GLY A 61 -7.03 -8.85 4.50
CA GLY A 61 -7.59 -8.31 3.25
C GLY A 61 -9.05 -7.87 3.35
N LYS A 62 -9.88 -8.62 4.08
CA LYS A 62 -11.29 -8.24 4.32
C LYS A 62 -11.38 -7.02 5.22
N SER A 63 -10.56 -6.96 6.26
CA SER A 63 -10.51 -5.82 7.19
C SER A 63 -10.02 -4.55 6.46
N ALA A 64 -8.98 -4.67 5.63
CA ALA A 64 -8.49 -3.57 4.80
C ALA A 64 -9.59 -3.03 3.87
N ALA A 65 -10.32 -3.90 3.17
CA ALA A 65 -11.42 -3.48 2.30
C ALA A 65 -12.56 -2.77 3.05
N LEU A 66 -12.87 -3.20 4.28
CA LEU A 66 -13.89 -2.55 5.11
C LEU A 66 -13.44 -1.16 5.59
N ILE A 67 -12.18 -1.04 6.00
CA ILE A 67 -11.55 0.23 6.40
C ILE A 67 -11.51 1.19 5.21
N GLU A 68 -11.08 0.73 4.04
CA GLU A 68 -11.07 1.53 2.81
C GLU A 68 -12.49 2.02 2.46
N GLY A 69 -13.48 1.14 2.58
CA GLY A 69 -14.88 1.51 2.44
C GLY A 69 -15.32 2.57 3.46
N ALA A 70 -14.84 2.52 4.70
CA ALA A 70 -15.13 3.51 5.74
C ALA A 70 -14.49 4.88 5.44
N ILE A 71 -13.24 4.89 4.99
CA ILE A 71 -12.54 6.11 4.56
C ILE A 71 -13.27 6.75 3.39
N ASN A 72 -13.69 5.96 2.39
CA ASN A 72 -14.41 6.45 1.22
C ASN A 72 -15.81 7.01 1.55
N ARG A 73 -16.45 6.51 2.63
CA ARG A 73 -17.71 7.08 3.15
C ARG A 73 -17.51 8.42 3.88
N SER A 74 -16.30 8.74 4.33
CA SER A 74 -15.97 10.06 4.88
C SER A 74 -15.86 11.10 3.75
N SER A 75 -16.99 11.36 3.08
CA SER A 75 -17.06 12.31 1.97
C SER A 75 -17.07 13.75 2.47
N GLY A 76 -16.36 14.64 1.78
CA GLY A 76 -16.35 16.07 2.08
C GLY A 76 -15.01 16.72 1.78
N LYS A 77 -14.93 18.05 1.97
CA LYS A 77 -13.69 18.82 1.75
C LYS A 77 -12.53 18.36 2.64
N ASP A 78 -12.86 17.77 3.79
CA ASP A 78 -11.89 17.26 4.76
C ASP A 78 -11.59 15.75 4.60
N SER A 79 -12.06 15.12 3.51
CA SER A 79 -11.76 13.70 3.27
C SER A 79 -10.27 13.46 3.09
N VAL A 80 -9.82 12.27 3.47
CA VAL A 80 -8.41 11.85 3.28
C VAL A 80 -7.99 11.99 1.82
N TYR A 81 -8.84 11.58 0.88
CA TYR A 81 -8.55 11.66 -0.55
C TYR A 81 -8.43 13.10 -1.05
N THR A 82 -9.36 13.99 -0.65
CA THR A 82 -9.31 15.41 -1.05
C THR A 82 -8.05 16.11 -0.54
N LYS A 83 -7.59 15.77 0.67
CA LYS A 83 -6.35 16.32 1.23
C LYS A 83 -5.11 15.82 0.48
N VAL A 84 -5.08 14.53 0.11
CA VAL A 84 -4.00 13.97 -0.71
C VAL A 84 -4.00 14.61 -2.10
N ASP A 85 -5.17 14.72 -2.74
CA ASP A 85 -5.29 15.33 -4.07
C ASP A 85 -4.81 16.78 -4.04
N GLY A 86 -5.24 17.58 -3.05
CA GLY A 86 -4.79 18.96 -2.91
C GLY A 86 -3.28 19.09 -2.66
N TYR A 87 -2.67 18.14 -1.96
CA TYR A 87 -1.21 18.10 -1.80
C TYR A 87 -0.50 17.77 -3.10
N VAL A 88 -1.03 16.80 -3.85
CA VAL A 88 -0.47 16.42 -5.15
C VAL A 88 -0.57 17.59 -6.11
N ASP A 89 -1.71 18.27 -6.18
CA ASP A 89 -1.90 19.46 -7.00
C ASP A 89 -0.91 20.58 -6.62
N GLY A 90 -0.76 20.89 -5.33
CA GLY A 90 0.21 21.88 -4.86
C GLY A 90 1.67 21.50 -5.10
N ALA A 91 2.01 20.22 -4.95
CA ALA A 91 3.36 19.70 -5.22
C ALA A 91 3.68 19.69 -6.72
N ILE A 92 2.67 19.55 -7.58
CA ILE A 92 2.80 19.67 -9.03
C ILE A 92 3.06 21.13 -9.41
N ASP A 93 2.38 22.09 -8.76
CA ASP A 93 2.43 23.50 -9.13
C ASP A 93 3.76 24.21 -8.77
N GLU A 94 4.32 24.02 -7.58
CA GLU A 94 5.44 24.90 -7.14
C GLU A 94 6.84 24.47 -7.64
N GLY A 95 7.03 23.22 -8.04
CA GLY A 95 8.38 22.73 -8.39
C GLY A 95 8.44 21.71 -9.53
N LEU A 96 7.35 21.04 -9.85
CA LEU A 96 7.37 20.02 -10.90
C LEU A 96 7.38 20.64 -12.29
N GLU A 97 6.60 21.71 -12.52
CA GLU A 97 6.60 22.42 -13.81
C GLU A 97 7.98 22.97 -14.17
N GLN A 98 8.67 23.61 -13.21
CA GLN A 98 10.01 24.16 -13.43
C GLN A 98 11.03 23.07 -13.74
N LYS A 99 11.00 21.95 -13.01
CA LYS A 99 11.86 20.79 -13.29
C LYS A 99 11.57 20.16 -14.65
N ILE A 100 10.30 20.06 -15.03
CA ILE A 100 9.91 19.58 -16.36
C ILE A 100 10.47 20.54 -17.41
N GLN A 101 10.29 21.85 -17.25
CA GLN A 101 10.82 22.85 -18.19
C GLN A 101 12.35 22.76 -18.32
N GLU A 102 13.09 22.60 -17.23
CA GLU A 102 14.55 22.43 -17.25
C GLU A 102 14.97 21.17 -18.04
N VAL A 103 14.33 20.03 -17.75
CA VAL A 103 14.61 18.77 -18.47
C VAL A 103 14.29 18.91 -19.96
N LEU A 104 13.15 19.53 -20.30
CA LEU A 104 12.74 19.73 -21.68
C LEU A 104 13.65 20.72 -22.42
N GLN A 105 14.15 21.77 -21.76
CA GLN A 105 15.12 22.70 -22.33
C GLN A 105 16.45 22.00 -22.64
N GLY A 106 16.94 21.15 -21.73
CA GLY A 106 18.12 20.31 -21.96
C GLY A 106 17.96 19.38 -23.17
N MET A 107 16.77 18.79 -23.35
CA MET A 107 16.46 17.92 -24.50
C MET A 107 16.41 18.68 -25.84
N VAL A 108 15.98 19.94 -25.86
CA VAL A 108 15.90 20.77 -27.07
C VAL A 108 17.25 21.42 -27.42
N GLY A 109 18.12 21.68 -26.44
CA GLY A 109 19.41 22.34 -26.60
C GLY A 109 20.52 21.51 -27.25
N GLY A 110 20.33 20.20 -27.41
CA GLY A 110 21.31 19.32 -28.07
C GLY A 110 22.48 18.88 -27.18
N ASP A 111 22.48 19.21 -25.89
CA ASP A 111 23.37 18.57 -24.94
C ASP A 111 22.90 17.13 -24.75
N GLU A 112 23.72 16.17 -25.14
CA GLU A 112 23.48 14.76 -24.90
C GLU A 112 23.28 14.56 -23.39
N VAL A 113 22.02 14.39 -22.97
CA VAL A 113 21.69 13.95 -21.62
C VAL A 113 22.34 12.58 -21.48
N LYS A 114 23.47 12.53 -20.77
CA LYS A 114 24.18 11.28 -20.45
C LYS A 114 23.20 10.39 -19.66
N ILE A 115 22.59 9.45 -20.36
CA ILE A 115 21.71 8.44 -19.80
C ILE A 115 22.60 7.50 -18.98
N GLU A 116 22.83 7.83 -17.71
CA GLU A 116 23.28 6.84 -16.74
C GLU A 116 22.09 5.97 -16.37
N THR A 117 21.80 4.98 -17.22
CA THR A 117 21.05 3.80 -16.82
C THR A 117 21.89 3.07 -15.79
N THR A 118 21.65 3.33 -14.50
CA THR A 118 22.01 2.37 -13.46
C THR A 118 21.08 1.17 -13.64
N ASN A 119 21.53 0.23 -14.48
CA ASN A 119 21.01 -1.13 -14.51
C ASN A 119 21.28 -1.75 -13.13
N ALA A 120 20.36 -1.56 -12.20
CA ALA A 120 20.27 -2.33 -10.98
C ALA A 120 19.02 -3.22 -11.07
N ASP A 121 19.06 -4.16 -12.01
CA ASP A 121 18.24 -5.38 -11.97
C ASP A 121 19.00 -6.49 -12.68
N LYS A 122 19.67 -7.32 -11.88
CA LYS A 122 19.56 -8.80 -11.85
C LYS A 122 20.73 -9.41 -11.08
N GLU A 123 20.50 -9.74 -9.82
CA GLU A 123 20.90 -11.04 -9.26
C GLU A 123 19.99 -11.32 -8.04
N SER A 124 18.92 -12.10 -8.25
CA SER A 124 18.87 -13.54 -7.97
C SER A 124 18.76 -13.84 -6.47
N ALA A 125 17.57 -14.23 -6.02
CA ALA A 125 17.34 -15.52 -5.38
C ALA A 125 15.93 -15.56 -4.79
N ASP A 126 15.09 -16.34 -5.48
CA ASP A 126 14.10 -17.21 -4.89
C ASP A 126 14.51 -17.73 -3.50
N GLN A 127 13.74 -17.35 -2.47
CA GLN A 127 13.64 -18.11 -1.23
C GLN A 127 12.16 -18.27 -0.90
N THR A 128 11.57 -19.28 -1.54
CA THR A 128 10.53 -20.07 -0.88
C THR A 128 11.11 -20.66 0.40
N GLU A 129 10.76 -20.11 1.56
CA GLU A 129 10.84 -20.91 2.79
C GLU A 129 9.69 -21.93 2.77
N SER A 130 10.04 -23.09 2.26
CA SER A 130 9.39 -24.36 2.49
C SER A 130 9.34 -24.65 3.99
N ILE A 131 8.13 -24.75 4.51
CA ILE A 131 7.77 -25.45 5.75
C ILE A 131 8.30 -26.88 5.64
N PRO A 132 9.13 -27.39 6.58
CA PRO A 132 9.44 -28.80 6.62
C PRO A 132 8.29 -29.58 7.26
N ASP A 133 7.45 -30.19 6.42
CA ASP A 133 6.67 -31.37 6.79
C ASP A 133 7.64 -32.53 7.06
N THR A 134 7.80 -32.91 8.32
CA THR A 134 8.24 -34.27 8.70
C THR A 134 7.08 -34.98 9.40
N LYS A 135 6.36 -35.78 8.62
CA LYS A 135 5.38 -36.75 9.12
C LYS A 135 6.02 -38.13 9.16
N SER A 136 6.32 -38.65 10.35
CA SER A 136 6.30 -40.09 10.65
C SER A 136 6.18 -40.32 12.17
N VAL A 137 4.95 -40.49 12.67
CA VAL A 137 4.29 -41.76 13.10
C VAL A 137 4.70 -42.27 14.48
N SER A 138 3.76 -42.16 15.43
CA SER A 138 3.38 -43.17 16.44
C SER A 138 2.16 -42.61 17.19
N GLU A 139 0.92 -42.90 16.80
CA GLU A 139 0.11 -44.02 17.31
C GLU A 139 0.18 -44.19 18.83
N THR A 140 -0.83 -43.70 19.55
CA THR A 140 -1.48 -44.43 20.65
C THR A 140 -2.88 -43.85 20.87
N THR A 141 -3.84 -44.72 20.61
CA THR A 141 -5.28 -44.66 20.82
C THR A 141 -5.65 -44.44 22.29
N ALA A 142 -6.59 -43.52 22.55
CA ALA A 142 -7.53 -43.64 23.66
C ALA A 142 -8.83 -42.89 23.33
N GLU A 143 -9.90 -43.66 23.12
CA GLU A 143 -11.28 -43.22 22.94
C GLU A 143 -11.80 -42.38 24.13
N PRO A 144 -12.84 -41.57 23.92
CA PRO A 144 -13.98 -41.65 24.82
C PRO A 144 -15.29 -41.82 24.05
N LYS A 145 -15.96 -42.96 24.27
CA LYS A 145 -17.33 -43.19 23.82
C LYS A 145 -18.30 -42.43 24.72
N GLN A 146 -19.18 -41.65 24.11
CA GLN A 146 -20.49 -41.33 24.67
C GLN A 146 -21.46 -42.42 24.20
N ASP A 147 -22.25 -43.01 25.09
CA ASP A 147 -23.72 -42.87 25.10
C ASP A 147 -24.38 -43.77 26.16
N SER A 148 -25.46 -43.21 26.75
CA SER A 148 -26.64 -43.74 27.46
C SER A 148 -26.66 -45.13 28.15
N THR A 149 -27.14 -45.18 29.41
CA THR A 149 -28.55 -45.49 29.80
C THR A 149 -28.66 -45.67 31.32
N ASP A 150 -29.79 -45.20 31.86
CA ASP A 150 -30.53 -45.57 33.09
C ASP A 150 -29.93 -46.59 34.07
N ASP A 151 -29.87 -46.24 35.37
CA ASP A 151 -30.73 -46.85 36.42
C ASP A 151 -30.48 -46.17 37.79
N VAL A 152 -31.55 -45.73 38.45
CA VAL A 152 -31.62 -45.41 39.89
C VAL A 152 -32.50 -46.49 40.51
N PRO A 153 -32.06 -47.23 41.56
CA PRO A 153 -32.58 -46.99 42.91
C PRO A 153 -31.51 -47.20 44.01
N MET A 154 -31.45 -46.36 45.05
CA MET A 154 -32.20 -46.43 46.34
C MET A 154 -31.67 -47.52 47.31
N THR A 155 -31.57 -47.13 48.59
CA THR A 155 -31.33 -47.94 49.83
C THR A 155 -29.89 -48.38 50.09
N GLU A 156 -29.32 -48.27 51.30
CA GLU A 156 -29.82 -48.07 52.67
C GLU A 156 -28.80 -47.23 53.49
#